data_AF-A0A937LNA3-F1
#
_entry.id   AF-A0A937LNA3-F1
#
_cell.length_a   1.000
_cell.length_b   1.000
_cell.length_c   1.000
_cell.angle_alpha   90.00
_cell.angle_beta   90.00
_cell.angle_gamma   90.00
#
_symmetry.space_group_name_H-M   'P 1'
#
loop_
_entity.id
_entity.type
_entity.pdbx_description
1 polymer ?
#
loop_
_entity_poly.entity_id
_entity_poly.type
_entity_poly.pdbx_seq_one_letter_code
_entity_poly.pdbx_strand_id
1 'polypeptide(L)' 'MHLDQKVTVICTDRDTKNEGKIIRMYGNGIDVEVSGTIVKLKKTKPNLYVGSMAGLEFLVRT' A
#
# COMPACT_ATOMS: atom_id res chain seq x y z
N MET A 1 10.05 4.88 6.09
CA MET A 1 8.59 5.05 6.19
C MET A 1 8.20 5.43 7.61
N HIS A 2 7.18 6.28 7.76
CA HIS A 2 6.61 6.64 9.06
C HIS A 2 5.07 6.66 9.00
N LEU A 3 4.42 6.65 10.17
CA LEU A 3 2.96 6.80 10.26
C LEU A 3 2.53 8.15 9.68
N ASP A 4 1.33 8.20 9.10
CA ASP A 4 0.75 9.38 8.43
C ASP A 4 1.50 9.84 7.16
N GLN A 5 2.54 9.13 6.73
CA GLN A 5 3.24 9.43 5.48
C GLN A 5 2.34 9.19 4.27
N LYS A 6 2.37 10.13 3.31
CA LYS A 6 1.80 9.96 1.98
C LYS A 6 2.69 9.05 1.12
N VAL A 7 2.07 8.11 0.42
CA VAL A 7 2.74 7.12 -0.43
C VAL A 7 1.98 6.92 -1.72
N THR A 8 2.67 6.54 -2.78
CA THR A 8 2.04 6.15 -4.05
C THR A 8 1.69 4.68 -4.01
N VAL A 9 0.39 4.38 -4.14
CA VAL A 9 -0.13 3.02 -4.29
C VAL A 9 -0.36 2.76 -5.77
N ILE A 10 0.18 1.67 -6.28
CA ILE A 10 0.07 1.27 -7.69
C ILE A 10 -0.77 0.01 -7.76
N CYS A 11 -1.86 0.04 -8.54
CA CYS A 11 -2.66 -1.14 -8.87
C CYS A 11 -2.08 -1.78 -10.14
N THR A 12 -1.55 -2.99 -10.03
CA THR A 12 -0.82 -3.66 -11.12
C THR A 12 -1.73 -4.16 -12.23
N ASP A 13 -2.96 -4.57 -11.90
CA ASP A 13 -3.95 -5.04 -12.87
C ASP A 13 -4.43 -3.95 -13.84
N ARG A 14 -4.43 -2.69 -13.41
CA ARG A 14 -4.95 -1.55 -14.19
C ARG A 14 -3.91 -0.49 -14.51
N ASP A 15 -2.66 -0.70 -14.11
CA ASP A 15 -1.55 0.27 -14.18
C ASP A 15 -1.94 1.68 -13.67
N THR A 16 -2.77 1.73 -12.63
CA THR A 16 -3.25 2.99 -12.04
C THR A 16 -2.45 3.34 -10.79
N LYS A 17 -2.21 4.63 -10.59
CA LYS A 17 -1.48 5.15 -9.43
C LYS A 17 -2.37 6.10 -8.65
N ASN A 18 -2.46 5.89 -7.34
CA ASN A 18 -3.19 6.77 -6.43
C ASN A 18 -2.31 7.16 -5.25
N GLU A 19 -2.56 8.34 -4.69
CA GLU A 19 -1.98 8.72 -3.41
C GLU A 19 -2.74 7.99 -2.29
N GLY A 20 -1.99 7.45 -1.34
CA GLY A 20 -2.51 6.86 -0.12
C GLY A 20 -1.77 7.35 1.10
N LYS A 21 -2.37 7.16 2.28
CA LYS A 21 -1.79 7.54 3.56
C LYS A 21 -1.54 6.32 4.42
N ILE A 22 -0.34 6.17 4.97
CA ILE A 22 -0.05 5.11 5.93
C ILE A 22 -0.83 5.38 7.21
N ILE A 23 -1.80 4.53 7.53
CA ILE A 23 -2.63 4.63 8.75
C ILE A 23 -2.22 3.63 9.82
N ARG A 24 -1.44 2.61 9.46
CA ARG A 24 -0.90 1.63 10.40
C ARG A 24 0.44 1.08 9.91
N MET A 25 1.36 0.87 10.84
CA MET A 25 2.61 0.14 10.60
C MET A 25 2.72 -1.01 11.61
N TYR A 26 3.19 -2.17 11.15
CA TYR A 26 3.45 -3.33 11.99
C TYR A 26 4.62 -4.13 11.42
N GLY A 27 5.17 -5.06 12.20
CA GLY A 27 6.48 -5.69 11.92
C GLY A 27 6.67 -6.24 10.50
N ASN A 28 5.59 -6.72 9.85
CA ASN A 28 5.64 -7.29 8.50
C ASN A 28 4.77 -6.57 7.46
N GLY A 29 4.37 -5.31 7.70
CA GLY A 29 3.50 -4.62 6.74
C GLY A 29 3.00 -3.25 7.16
N ILE A 30 2.16 -2.69 6.31
CA ILE A 30 1.53 -1.39 6.46
C ILE A 30 0.07 -1.48 6.01
N ASP A 31 -0.82 -0.75 6.67
CA ASP A 31 -2.16 -0.47 6.13
C ASP A 31 -2.14 0.95 5.55
N VAL A 32 -2.60 1.08 4.31
CA VAL A 32 -2.65 2.35 3.58
C VAL A 32 -4.09 2.67 3.23
N GLU A 33 -4.56 3.85 3.61
CA GLU A 33 -5.83 4.38 3.17
C GLU A 33 -5.68 5.03 1.79
N VAL A 34 -6.51 4.62 0.84
CA VAL A 34 -6.59 5.13 -0.53
C VAL A 34 -8.04 5.50 -0.80
N SER A 35 -8.34 6.79 -0.95
CA SER A 35 -9.69 7.28 -1.25
C SER A 35 -10.78 6.71 -0.32
N GLY A 36 -10.53 6.66 0.99
CA GLY A 36 -11.47 6.12 1.99
C GLY A 36 -11.49 4.58 2.09
N THR A 37 -10.65 3.87 1.33
CA THR A 37 -10.53 2.41 1.35
C THR A 37 -9.19 1.97 1.95
N ILE A 38 -9.20 0.97 2.83
CA ILE A 38 -7.98 0.49 3.50
C ILE A 38 -7.38 -0.70 2.74
N VAL A 39 -6.19 -0.51 2.18
CA VAL A 39 -5.40 -1.55 1.52
C VAL A 39 -4.35 -2.07 2.50
N LYS A 40 -4.43 -3.37 2.82
CA LYS A 40 -3.46 -4.04 3.69
C LYS A 40 -2.30 -4.57 2.86
N LEU A 41 -1.09 -4.09 3.14
CA LEU A 41 0.11 -4.43 2.39
C LEU A 41 1.10 -5.16 3.30
N LYS A 42 1.67 -6.26 2.80
CA LYS A 42 2.74 -6.99 3.48
C LYS A 42 4.08 -6.63 2.87
N LYS A 43 5.12 -6.58 3.70
CA LYS A 43 6.49 -6.38 3.21
C LYS A 43 6.96 -7.65 2.51
N THR A 44 7.19 -7.59 1.21
CA THR A 44 7.63 -8.76 0.41
C THR A 44 9.11 -8.71 0.10
N LYS A 45 9.68 -7.51 -0.08
CA LYS A 45 11.12 -7.27 -0.26
C LYS A 45 11.51 -5.99 0.48
N PRO A 46 12.81 -5.72 0.70
CA PRO A 46 13.24 -4.38 1.08
C PRO A 46 12.59 -3.36 0.13
N ASN A 47 11.94 -2.35 0.71
CA ASN A 47 11.28 -1.27 -0.01
C ASN A 47 10.12 -1.67 -0.95
N LEU A 48 9.57 -2.87 -0.80
CA LEU A 48 8.40 -3.32 -1.57
C LEU A 48 7.35 -3.92 -0.64
N TYR A 49 6.16 -3.33 -0.69
CA TYR A 49 4.98 -3.82 -0.01
C TYR A 49 3.94 -4.22 -1.05
N VAL A 50 3.31 -5.37 -0.85
CA VAL A 50 2.30 -5.94 -1.77
C VAL A 50 1.08 -6.38 -0.97
N GLY A 51 -0.09 -6.11 -1.51
CA GLY A 51 -1.36 -6.53 -0.94
C GLY A 51 -2.40 -6.70 -2.02
N SER A 52 -3.51 -7.35 -1.68
CA SER A 52 -4.61 -7.53 -2.60
C SER A 52 -5.93 -7.14 -1.96
N MET A 53 -6.82 -6.59 -2.76
CA MET A 53 -8.16 -6.20 -2.34
C MET A 53 -9.13 -6.38 -3.50
N ALA A 54 -10.25 -7.05 -3.25
CA ALA A 54 -11.30 -7.32 -4.25
C ALA A 54 -10.77 -7.96 -5.56
N GLY A 55 -9.74 -8.82 -5.44
CA GLY A 55 -9.12 -9.49 -6.60
C GLY A 55 -8.11 -8.65 -7.37
N LEU A 56 -7.85 -7.41 -6.95
CA LEU A 56 -6.81 -6.55 -7.53
C LEU A 56 -5.56 -6.56 -6.66
N GLU A 57 -4.39 -6.52 -7.27
CA GLU A 57 -3.10 -6.40 -6.59
C GLU A 57 -2.63 -4.95 -6.54
N PHE A 58 -2.12 -4.57 -5.36
CA PHE A 58 -1.60 -3.25 -5.06
C PHE A 58 -0.17 -3.34 -4.54
N LEU A 59 0.66 -2.39 -4.94
CA LEU A 59 2.02 -2.27 -4.47
C LEU A 59 2.37 -0.86 -4.00
N VAL A 60 3.28 -0.80 -3.03
CA VAL A 60 3.92 0.44 -2.58
C VAL A 60 5.44 0.23 -2.62
N ARG A 61 6.14 1.19 -3.24
CA ARG A 61 7.60 1.26 -3.30
C ARG A 61 8.09 2.48 -2.54
N THR A 62 9.21 2.34 -1.84
CA THR A 62 9.81 3.38 -0.98
C THR A 62 11.26 3.63 -1.27
#